data_AF-A0A4Z2ECL1-F1
#
_entry.id   AF-A0A4Z2ECL1-F1
#
_cell.length_a   1.000
_cell.length_b   1.000
_cell.length_c   1.000
_cell.angle_alpha   90.00
_cell.angle_beta   90.00
_cell.angle_gamma   90.00
#
_symmetry.space_group_name_H-M   'P 1'
#
loop_
_entity.id
_entity.type
_entity.pdbx_description
1 polymer ?
#
loop_
_entity_poly.entity_id
_entity_poly.type
_entity_poly.pdbx_seq_one_letter_code
_entity_poly.pdbx_strand_id
1 'polypeptide(L)'
;MNSKCQLLYLETKQCDESLVPLISIIDGCGHVTPPLLLQSFTLTRKRIVHYTSFDQRKRSNAAVLIGGYAVIYLKKTPEEAYRALTSGSNSSYLPFRDASFGNCTFNLTVLDCLQGIRKALQHGFFDFETFDVDEYEHYERVENGDLNWIVPGKFLAFSGPHPKTKLENGYPLHAPEAYFPYFRKHNVTTVVRLNKKIYDSKRFTDAGFDHFDLFFLDGSTPSDIITRRFLHICESTDGAIAVHCKGEG
;
A
#
# COMPACT_ATOMS: atom_id res chain seq x y z
N MET A 1 39.31 12.22 19.86
CA MET A 1 38.15 13.07 19.57
C MET A 1 36.91 12.19 19.57
N ASN A 2 36.14 12.19 20.66
CA ASN A 2 34.97 11.33 20.82
C ASN A 2 33.81 11.84 19.95
N SER A 3 33.60 11.22 18.80
CA SER A 3 32.40 11.41 17.99
C SER A 3 31.19 10.93 18.81
N LYS A 4 30.42 11.87 19.37
CA LYS A 4 29.13 11.56 20.02
C LYS A 4 28.21 10.95 18.96
N CYS A 5 28.11 9.62 18.91
CA CYS A 5 27.00 8.94 18.24
C CYS A 5 25.72 9.34 18.96
N GLN A 6 24.86 10.08 18.29
CA GLN A 6 23.51 10.33 18.76
C GLN A 6 22.65 9.25 18.11
N LEU A 7 22.21 8.27 18.90
CA LEU A 7 21.21 7.30 18.46
C LEU A 7 19.89 8.06 18.29
N LEU A 8 19.37 8.09 17.07
CA LEU A 8 18.01 8.51 16.79
C LEU A 8 17.14 7.26 16.71
N TYR A 9 16.08 7.24 17.52
CA TYR A 9 15.14 6.15 17.60
C TYR A 9 14.03 6.37 16.58
N LEU A 10 13.98 5.53 15.54
CA LEU A 10 12.84 5.40 14.65
C LEU A 10 12.16 4.08 15.02
N GLU A 11 11.14 4.15 15.88
CA GLU A 11 10.35 2.96 16.20
C GLU A 11 9.28 2.76 15.13
N THR A 12 9.31 1.60 14.48
CA THR A 12 8.21 1.18 13.62
C THR A 12 7.00 0.84 14.50
N LYS A 13 6.07 1.78 14.63
CA LYS A 13 4.75 1.55 15.22
C LYS A 13 3.84 0.91 14.17
N GLN A 14 4.05 -0.36 13.88
CA GLN A 14 2.97 -1.19 13.36
C GLN A 14 3.12 -2.62 13.86
N CYS A 15 2.14 -3.01 14.66
CA CYS A 15 1.89 -4.39 15.07
C CYS A 15 1.04 -5.01 13.98
N ASP A 16 1.65 -5.76 13.08
CA ASP A 16 1.13 -7.04 12.57
C ASP A 16 2.17 -7.64 11.64
N GLU A 17 2.03 -8.92 11.29
CA GLU A 17 3.01 -9.71 10.52
C GLU A 17 3.13 -9.28 9.05
N SER A 18 2.54 -8.15 8.70
CA SER A 18 2.44 -7.59 7.37
C SER A 18 3.64 -6.69 7.02
N LEU A 19 3.88 -6.61 5.71
CA LEU A 19 4.79 -5.66 5.11
C LEU A 19 4.29 -4.23 5.38
N VAL A 20 5.17 -3.37 5.89
CA VAL A 20 4.86 -1.93 6.06
C VAL A 20 4.55 -1.26 4.71
N PRO A 21 3.53 -0.38 4.65
CA PRO A 21 3.21 0.39 3.44
C PRO A 21 4.41 1.20 2.93
N LEU A 22 4.46 1.43 1.61
CA LEU A 22 5.51 2.25 0.98
C LEU A 22 5.55 3.68 1.51
N ILE A 23 4.41 4.22 1.95
CA ILE A 23 4.31 5.56 2.53
C ILE A 23 5.18 5.70 3.79
N SER A 24 5.36 4.62 4.55
CA SER A 24 6.22 4.62 5.73
C SER A 24 7.71 4.86 5.41
N ILE A 25 8.12 4.74 4.13
CA ILE A 25 9.47 5.11 3.67
C ILE A 25 9.62 6.64 3.62
N ILE A 26 8.55 7.38 3.30
CA ILE A 26 8.54 8.85 3.34
C ILE A 26 8.52 9.30 4.77
N ASP A 27 7.50 8.91 5.54
CA ASP A 27 7.23 9.53 6.84
C ASP A 27 8.16 9.08 7.96
N GLY A 28 8.79 7.92 7.81
CA GLY A 28 9.64 7.34 8.85
C GLY A 28 8.91 7.33 10.20
N CYS A 29 7.75 6.66 10.28
CA CYS A 29 6.89 6.63 11.46
C CYS A 29 6.77 7.99 12.19
N GLY A 30 6.00 8.91 11.63
CA GLY A 30 5.42 10.04 12.37
C GLY A 30 6.38 11.18 12.70
N HIS A 31 6.82 11.92 11.68
CA HIS A 31 7.51 13.23 11.72
C HIS A 31 9.02 13.24 11.46
N VAL A 32 9.61 12.14 11.00
CA VAL A 32 11.06 12.09 10.79
C VAL A 32 11.41 11.37 9.49
N THR A 33 11.33 12.10 8.38
CA THR A 33 11.73 11.56 7.08
C THR A 33 13.27 11.38 7.05
N PRO A 34 13.79 10.26 6.53
CA PRO A 34 15.23 10.06 6.39
C PRO A 34 15.96 11.19 5.64
N PRO A 35 15.37 11.80 4.58
CA PRO A 35 15.93 13.01 3.96
C PRO A 35 16.07 14.19 4.93
N LEU A 36 15.06 14.47 5.77
CA LEU A 36 15.11 15.59 6.72
C LEU A 36 16.16 15.37 7.82
N LEU A 37 16.36 14.13 8.28
CA LEU A 37 17.43 13.82 9.22
C LEU A 37 18.82 14.08 8.65
N LEU A 38 19.04 13.75 7.38
CA LEU A 38 20.31 13.96 6.70
C LEU A 38 20.58 15.45 6.42
N GLN A 39 19.52 16.27 6.32
CA GLN A 39 19.61 17.71 6.08
C GLN A 39 19.65 18.55 7.38
N SER A 40 19.42 17.93 8.54
CA SER A 40 19.43 18.63 9.83
C SER A 40 20.84 19.12 10.20
N PHE A 41 20.99 20.44 10.34
CA PHE A 41 22.26 21.07 10.73
C PHE A 41 22.78 20.54 12.08
N THR A 42 21.87 20.17 12.99
CA THR A 42 22.22 19.61 14.31
C THR A 42 22.81 18.19 14.24
N LEU A 43 22.65 17.50 13.11
CA LEU A 43 23.15 16.15 12.86
C LEU A 43 24.36 16.12 11.92
N THR A 44 24.82 17.28 11.45
CA THR A 44 26.03 17.42 10.64
C THR A 44 27.22 16.73 11.31
N ARG A 45 27.94 15.87 10.56
CA ARG A 45 29.08 15.04 11.03
C ARG A 45 28.75 13.96 12.07
N LYS A 46 27.47 13.68 12.36
CA LYS A 46 27.08 12.54 13.19
C LYS A 46 26.79 11.33 12.31
N ARG A 47 27.09 10.13 12.81
CA ARG A 47 26.64 8.88 12.19
C ARG A 47 25.19 8.65 12.63
N ILE A 48 24.29 8.57 11.66
CA ILE A 48 22.90 8.19 11.89
C ILE A 48 22.83 6.67 11.86
N VAL A 49 22.17 6.09 12.87
CA VAL A 49 22.00 4.65 13.00
C VAL A 49 20.51 4.36 13.05
N HIS A 50 20.00 3.71 12.00
CA HIS A 50 18.67 3.11 12.02
C HIS A 50 18.78 1.73 12.67
N TYR A 51 18.06 1.52 13.77
CA TYR A 51 18.05 0.26 14.50
C TYR A 51 16.62 -0.13 14.84
N THR A 52 16.43 -1.39 15.20
CA THR A 52 15.14 -1.97 15.60
C THR A 52 15.36 -2.92 16.77
N SER A 53 14.28 -3.47 17.34
CA SER A 53 14.40 -4.46 18.42
C SER A 53 14.87 -5.83 17.88
N PHE A 54 15.03 -6.80 18.79
CA PHE A 54 15.34 -8.19 18.41
C PHE A 54 14.13 -8.95 17.84
N ASP A 55 12.94 -8.33 17.80
CA ASP A 55 11.75 -8.95 17.19
C ASP A 55 11.98 -9.12 15.68
N GLN A 56 11.93 -10.37 15.20
CA GLN A 56 12.21 -10.73 13.81
C GLN A 56 11.31 -10.00 12.80
N ARG A 57 10.05 -9.72 13.15
CA ARG A 57 9.11 -9.00 12.28
C ARG A 57 9.50 -7.53 12.17
N LYS A 58 9.77 -6.89 13.32
CA LYS A 58 10.28 -5.51 13.34
C LYS A 58 11.60 -5.38 12.60
N ARG A 59 12.48 -6.40 12.65
CA ARG A 59 13.73 -6.46 11.87
C ARG A 59 13.49 -6.52 10.36
N SER A 60 12.60 -7.39 9.89
CA SER A 60 12.25 -7.48 8.47
C SER A 60 11.63 -6.18 7.94
N ASN A 61 10.70 -5.58 8.70
CA ASN A 61 10.11 -4.29 8.34
C ASN A 61 11.16 -3.16 8.27
N ALA A 62 12.02 -3.04 9.29
CA ALA A 62 13.10 -2.05 9.28
C ALA A 62 14.07 -2.24 8.10
N ALA A 63 14.34 -3.49 7.72
CA ALA A 63 15.18 -3.83 6.58
C ALA A 63 14.57 -3.42 5.24
N VAL A 64 13.26 -3.63 5.04
CA VAL A 64 12.56 -3.13 3.84
C VAL A 64 12.55 -1.61 3.80
N LEU A 65 12.30 -0.93 4.92
CA LEU A 65 12.27 0.54 4.93
C LEU A 65 13.62 1.15 4.51
N ILE A 66 14.71 0.72 5.13
CA ILE A 66 16.03 1.25 4.80
C ILE A 66 16.56 0.77 3.44
N GLY A 67 16.23 -0.47 3.06
CA GLY A 67 16.55 -1.01 1.74
C GLY A 67 15.79 -0.27 0.65
N GLY A 68 14.50 0.00 0.87
CA GLY A 68 13.65 0.79 0.00
C GLY A 68 14.20 2.19 -0.17
N TYR A 69 14.54 2.88 0.93
CA TYR A 69 15.23 4.17 0.89
C TYR A 69 16.50 4.13 0.01
N ALA A 70 17.33 3.09 0.15
CA ALA A 70 18.52 2.93 -0.67
C ALA A 70 18.21 2.70 -2.17
N VAL A 71 17.14 1.99 -2.48
CA VAL A 71 16.66 1.78 -3.86
C VAL A 71 16.13 3.08 -4.47
N ILE A 72 15.31 3.81 -3.71
CA ILE A 72 14.57 5.01 -4.14
C ILE A 72 15.49 6.23 -4.24
N TYR A 73 16.16 6.59 -3.15
CA TYR A 73 16.91 7.83 -3.03
C TYR A 73 18.39 7.66 -3.35
N LEU A 74 19.01 6.55 -2.93
CA LEU A 74 20.43 6.27 -3.22
C LEU A 74 20.63 5.55 -4.56
N LYS A 75 19.55 5.26 -5.28
CA LYS A 75 19.51 4.62 -6.60
C LYS A 75 20.19 3.24 -6.68
N LYS A 76 20.39 2.56 -5.56
CA LYS A 76 20.98 1.20 -5.50
C LYS A 76 20.07 0.14 -6.11
N THR A 77 20.63 -0.87 -6.77
CA THR A 77 19.84 -2.04 -7.17
C THR A 77 19.29 -2.77 -5.93
N PRO A 78 18.14 -3.47 -6.04
CA PRO A 78 17.61 -4.29 -4.95
C PRO A 78 18.66 -5.25 -4.35
N GLU A 79 19.49 -5.85 -5.20
CA GLU A 79 20.53 -6.80 -4.82
C GLU A 79 21.66 -6.12 -4.04
N GLU A 80 22.09 -4.92 -4.44
CA GLU A 80 23.08 -4.14 -3.69
C GLU A 80 22.56 -3.69 -2.32
N ALA A 81 21.31 -3.24 -2.25
CA ALA A 81 20.67 -2.87 -1.01
C ALA A 81 20.54 -4.09 -0.07
N TYR A 82 20.08 -5.22 -0.59
CA TYR A 82 19.94 -6.47 0.16
C TYR A 82 21.28 -7.05 0.63
N ARG A 83 22.31 -7.01 -0.23
CA ARG A 83 23.67 -7.44 0.13
C ARG A 83 24.24 -6.62 1.29
N ALA A 84 23.98 -5.32 1.32
CA ALA A 84 24.41 -4.45 2.43
C ALA A 84 23.68 -4.76 3.74
N LEU A 85 22.42 -5.21 3.68
CA LEU A 85 21.65 -5.61 4.85
C LEU A 85 22.11 -6.94 5.45
N THR A 86 22.59 -7.86 4.60
CA THR A 86 23.05 -9.19 5.03
C THR A 86 24.56 -9.26 5.28
N SER A 87 25.33 -8.27 4.84
CA SER A 87 26.77 -8.21 5.08
C SER A 87 27.07 -8.03 6.58
N GLY A 88 27.57 -9.09 7.22
CA GLY A 88 28.00 -9.06 8.63
C GLY A 88 27.02 -9.68 9.64
N SER A 89 25.89 -10.24 9.19
CA SER A 89 24.98 -11.01 10.04
C SER A 89 24.65 -12.36 9.39
N ASN A 90 24.76 -13.44 10.17
CA ASN A 90 24.34 -14.78 9.74
C ASN A 90 22.84 -15.02 9.93
N SER A 91 22.09 -14.04 10.45
CA SER A 91 20.66 -14.20 10.74
C SER A 91 19.80 -13.68 9.59
N SER A 92 19.18 -14.60 8.87
CA SER A 92 18.19 -14.29 7.83
C SER A 92 17.00 -13.51 8.40
N TYR A 93 16.45 -12.61 7.58
CA TYR A 93 15.20 -11.92 7.87
C TYR A 93 14.01 -12.88 7.78
N LEU A 94 13.01 -12.68 8.65
CA LEU A 94 11.76 -13.42 8.58
C LEU A 94 10.98 -12.99 7.32
N PRO A 95 10.57 -13.93 6.45
CA PRO A 95 9.73 -13.61 5.30
C PRO A 95 8.35 -13.05 5.71
N PHE A 96 7.76 -12.24 4.83
CA PHE A 96 6.41 -11.71 4.97
C PHE A 96 5.38 -12.76 4.52
N ARG A 97 4.29 -12.86 5.26
CA ARG A 97 3.16 -13.74 4.98
C ARG A 97 1.94 -12.95 4.52
N ASP A 98 0.97 -13.65 3.97
CA ASP A 98 -0.32 -13.06 3.61
C ASP A 98 -1.22 -12.86 4.84
N ALA A 99 -2.37 -12.21 4.63
CA ALA A 99 -3.33 -11.88 5.68
C ALA A 99 -4.34 -13.02 5.98
N SER A 100 -4.21 -14.19 5.32
CA SER A 100 -5.18 -15.27 5.49
C SER A 100 -5.15 -15.90 6.89
N PHE A 101 -6.30 -16.47 7.26
CA PHE A 101 -6.39 -17.33 8.44
C PHE A 101 -5.75 -18.70 8.14
N GLY A 102 -4.71 -19.04 8.90
CA GLY A 102 -4.11 -20.37 8.89
C GLY A 102 -2.64 -20.37 8.49
N ASN A 103 -2.21 -21.46 7.85
CA ASN A 103 -0.81 -21.64 7.48
C ASN A 103 -0.50 -20.89 6.18
N CYS A 104 0.49 -20.01 6.23
CA CYS A 104 1.03 -19.34 5.06
C CYS A 104 1.64 -20.37 4.08
N THR A 105 1.18 -20.35 2.83
CA THR A 105 1.67 -21.24 1.76
C THR A 105 2.63 -20.55 0.79
N PHE A 106 2.72 -19.22 0.85
CA PHE A 106 3.58 -18.42 -0.02
C PHE A 106 4.12 -17.22 0.74
N ASN A 107 5.45 -17.05 0.77
CA ASN A 107 6.08 -15.97 1.51
C ASN A 107 6.86 -15.05 0.58
N LEU A 108 6.89 -13.76 0.92
CA LEU A 108 7.74 -12.76 0.25
C LEU A 108 8.97 -12.46 1.10
N THR A 109 10.14 -12.45 0.48
CA THR A 109 11.39 -12.05 1.14
C THR A 109 11.59 -10.55 1.09
N VAL A 110 12.52 -10.02 1.91
CA VAL A 110 12.96 -8.62 1.82
C VAL A 110 13.44 -8.29 0.40
N LEU A 111 14.14 -9.21 -0.28
CA LEU A 111 14.60 -8.98 -1.65
C LEU A 111 13.43 -8.84 -2.63
N ASP A 112 12.40 -9.68 -2.52
CA ASP A 112 11.19 -9.61 -3.36
C ASP A 112 10.50 -8.24 -3.21
N CYS A 113 10.38 -7.74 -1.97
CA CYS A 113 9.84 -6.42 -1.70
C CYS A 113 10.67 -5.30 -2.36
N LEU A 114 12.01 -5.37 -2.27
CA LEU A 114 12.89 -4.38 -2.90
C LEU A 114 12.83 -4.42 -4.43
N GLN A 115 12.67 -5.61 -5.02
CA GLN A 115 12.46 -5.77 -6.46
C GLN A 115 11.10 -5.22 -6.89
N GLY A 116 10.05 -5.43 -6.09
CA GLY A 116 8.73 -4.81 -6.27
C GLY A 116 8.80 -3.29 -6.28
N ILE A 117 9.48 -2.69 -5.29
CA ILE A 117 9.74 -1.24 -5.20
C ILE A 117 10.44 -0.74 -6.46
N ARG A 118 11.50 -1.44 -6.90
CA ARG A 118 12.25 -1.06 -8.11
C ARG A 118 11.38 -1.09 -9.36
N LYS A 119 10.55 -2.12 -9.54
CA LYS A 119 9.64 -2.21 -10.69
C LYS A 119 8.56 -1.12 -10.65
N ALA A 120 7.98 -0.87 -9.49
CA ALA A 120 7.00 0.19 -9.32
C ALA A 120 7.59 1.58 -9.67
N LEU A 121 8.84 1.86 -9.29
CA LEU A 121 9.58 3.06 -9.74
C LEU A 121 9.76 3.11 -11.25
N GLN A 122 10.17 1.98 -11.87
CA GLN A 122 10.42 1.91 -13.32
C GLN A 122 9.15 2.15 -14.15
N HIS A 123 7.98 1.79 -13.62
CA HIS A 123 6.70 1.97 -14.28
C HIS A 123 5.91 3.19 -13.80
N GLY A 124 6.49 4.02 -12.91
CA GLY A 124 5.84 5.23 -12.41
C GLY A 124 4.59 4.98 -11.56
N PHE A 125 4.54 3.85 -10.84
CA PHE A 125 3.39 3.52 -9.97
C PHE A 125 3.35 4.37 -8.69
N PHE A 126 4.47 5.00 -8.34
CA PHE A 126 4.49 6.06 -7.35
C PHE A 126 5.64 7.02 -7.69
N ASP A 127 5.47 8.27 -7.27
CA ASP A 127 6.50 9.29 -7.29
C ASP A 127 6.50 10.01 -5.95
N PHE A 128 7.58 9.84 -5.19
CA PHE A 128 7.70 10.41 -3.84
C PHE A 128 7.86 11.92 -3.81
N GLU A 129 8.18 12.56 -4.94
CA GLU A 129 8.24 14.02 -5.02
C GLU A 129 6.85 14.64 -5.14
N THR A 130 5.88 13.89 -5.67
CA THR A 130 4.49 14.36 -5.90
C THR A 130 3.46 13.58 -5.10
N PHE A 131 3.88 12.68 -4.22
CA PHE A 131 2.97 11.84 -3.43
C PHE A 131 2.26 12.69 -2.38
N ASP A 132 0.93 12.69 -2.41
CA ASP A 132 0.11 13.38 -1.43
C ASP A 132 -0.14 12.45 -0.22
N VAL A 133 0.71 12.61 0.80
CA VAL A 133 0.64 11.84 2.05
C VAL A 133 -0.69 12.07 2.76
N ASP A 134 -1.15 13.33 2.81
CA ASP A 134 -2.36 13.72 3.53
C ASP A 134 -3.61 13.11 2.86
N GLU A 135 -3.66 13.11 1.51
CA GLU A 135 -4.74 12.45 0.77
C GLU A 135 -4.73 10.94 1.01
N TYR A 136 -3.54 10.31 0.98
CA TYR A 136 -3.39 8.87 1.24
C TYR A 136 -3.87 8.49 2.65
N GLU A 137 -3.33 9.12 3.70
CA GLU A 137 -3.69 8.84 5.10
C GLU A 137 -5.15 9.21 5.43
N HIS A 138 -5.74 10.16 4.69
CA HIS A 138 -7.15 10.47 4.82
C HIS A 138 -8.00 9.33 4.29
N TYR A 139 -7.78 8.93 3.03
CA TYR A 139 -8.66 8.01 2.33
C TYR A 139 -8.40 6.52 2.64
N GLU A 140 -7.25 6.15 3.20
CA GLU A 140 -7.00 4.78 3.68
C GLU A 140 -7.92 4.39 4.86
N ARG A 141 -8.48 5.38 5.56
CA ARG A 141 -9.32 5.12 6.73
C ARG A 141 -10.71 4.66 6.30
N VAL A 142 -11.22 3.67 7.03
CA VAL A 142 -12.58 3.15 6.86
C VAL A 142 -13.61 4.28 6.94
N GLU A 143 -13.42 5.25 7.84
CA GLU A 143 -14.35 6.37 7.95
C GLU A 143 -14.46 7.24 6.68
N ASN A 144 -13.43 7.24 5.84
CA ASN A 144 -13.33 8.08 4.64
C ASN A 144 -13.47 7.29 3.34
N GLY A 145 -13.73 5.98 3.42
CA GLY A 145 -14.06 5.14 2.27
C GLY A 145 -13.09 3.99 2.02
N ASP A 146 -11.98 3.90 2.74
CA ASP A 146 -10.96 2.84 2.59
C ASP A 146 -10.57 2.65 1.12
N LEU A 147 -9.91 3.66 0.57
CA LEU A 147 -9.52 3.81 -0.83
C LEU A 147 -8.00 3.84 -0.93
N ASN A 148 -7.44 3.09 -1.87
CA ASN A 148 -6.01 3.07 -2.15
C ASN A 148 -5.75 3.01 -3.65
N TRP A 149 -4.93 3.93 -4.18
CA TRP A 149 -4.43 3.83 -5.55
C TRP A 149 -3.38 2.73 -5.65
N ILE A 150 -3.63 1.76 -6.53
CA ILE A 150 -2.66 0.70 -6.85
C ILE A 150 -1.78 1.12 -8.03
N VAL A 151 -2.41 1.76 -9.03
CA VAL A 151 -1.73 2.42 -10.15
C VAL A 151 -2.35 3.81 -10.30
N PRO A 152 -1.61 4.90 -10.05
CA PRO A 152 -2.14 6.26 -10.11
C PRO A 152 -2.87 6.55 -11.42
N GLY A 153 -4.10 7.06 -11.33
CA GLY A 153 -4.92 7.40 -12.48
C GLY A 153 -5.46 6.21 -13.28
N LYS A 154 -5.18 4.96 -12.88
CA LYS A 154 -5.70 3.77 -13.57
C LYS A 154 -6.45 2.80 -12.66
N PHE A 155 -5.87 2.39 -11.54
CA PHE A 155 -6.47 1.39 -10.64
C PHE A 155 -6.62 1.91 -9.23
N LEU A 156 -7.88 2.01 -8.80
CA LEU A 156 -8.27 2.36 -7.44
C LEU A 156 -8.91 1.12 -6.79
N ALA A 157 -8.33 0.66 -5.68
CA ALA A 157 -8.95 -0.37 -4.84
C ALA A 157 -9.76 0.32 -3.74
N PHE A 158 -10.93 -0.21 -3.42
CA PHE A 158 -11.73 0.33 -2.33
C PHE A 158 -12.65 -0.69 -1.67
N SER A 159 -13.11 -0.37 -0.46
CA SER A 159 -14.08 -1.19 0.27
C SER A 159 -15.47 -1.19 -0.38
N GLY A 160 -16.09 -2.36 -0.43
CA GLY A 160 -17.38 -2.55 -1.09
C GLY A 160 -18.51 -1.69 -0.48
N PRO A 161 -19.22 -0.88 -1.28
CA PRO A 161 -20.31 -0.04 -0.77
C PRO A 161 -21.44 -0.83 -0.11
N HIS A 162 -22.06 -0.24 0.90
CA HIS A 162 -23.28 -0.73 1.51
C HIS A 162 -24.53 -0.17 0.82
N PRO A 163 -25.69 -0.83 0.94
CA PRO A 163 -26.92 -0.33 0.32
C PRO A 163 -27.41 1.00 0.91
N LYS A 164 -26.99 1.39 2.12
CA LYS A 164 -27.31 2.69 2.73
C LYS A 164 -26.13 3.20 3.55
N THR A 165 -25.97 4.52 3.56
CA THR A 165 -25.05 5.16 4.50
C THR A 165 -25.65 5.09 5.90
N LYS A 166 -24.93 4.46 6.84
CA LYS A 166 -25.34 4.35 8.24
C LYS A 166 -24.12 4.28 9.15
N LEU A 167 -24.27 4.70 10.40
CA LEU A 167 -23.29 4.39 11.44
C LEU A 167 -23.62 3.02 12.03
N GLU A 168 -22.68 2.10 12.00
CA GLU A 168 -22.78 0.79 12.62
C GLU A 168 -21.57 0.58 13.55
N ASN A 169 -21.83 0.36 14.84
CA ASN A 169 -20.80 0.20 15.87
C ASN A 169 -19.74 1.32 15.92
N GLY A 170 -20.12 2.55 15.58
CA GLY A 170 -19.22 3.71 15.55
C GLY A 170 -18.50 3.92 14.21
N TYR A 171 -18.66 3.03 13.24
CA TYR A 171 -18.06 3.15 11.91
C TYR A 171 -19.09 3.54 10.85
N PRO A 172 -18.79 4.50 9.97
CA PRO A 172 -19.69 4.84 8.87
C PRO A 172 -19.56 3.79 7.78
N LEU A 173 -20.70 3.23 7.40
CA LEU A 173 -20.83 2.44 6.18
C LEU A 173 -21.18 3.38 5.05
N HIS A 174 -20.49 3.24 3.91
CA HIS A 174 -20.65 4.15 2.78
C HIS A 174 -21.55 3.56 1.70
N ALA A 175 -22.58 4.30 1.31
CA ALA A 175 -23.32 4.02 0.08
C ALA A 175 -22.52 4.40 -1.16
N PRO A 176 -22.86 3.89 -2.37
CA PRO A 176 -22.22 4.26 -3.63
C PRO A 176 -21.97 5.77 -3.80
N GLU A 177 -22.95 6.61 -3.45
CA GLU A 177 -22.91 8.07 -3.63
C GLU A 177 -21.82 8.75 -2.83
N ALA A 178 -21.38 8.15 -1.71
CA ALA A 178 -20.28 8.70 -0.91
C ALA A 178 -18.97 8.77 -1.72
N TYR A 179 -18.79 7.85 -2.69
CA TYR A 179 -17.59 7.76 -3.51
C TYR A 179 -17.63 8.68 -4.75
N PHE A 180 -18.82 9.14 -5.17
CA PHE A 180 -18.97 9.85 -6.45
C PHE A 180 -18.14 11.14 -6.55
N PRO A 181 -18.05 12.00 -5.51
CA PRO A 181 -17.23 13.21 -5.59
C PRO A 181 -15.77 12.89 -5.86
N TYR A 182 -15.21 11.90 -5.15
CA TYR A 182 -13.84 11.44 -5.34
C TYR A 182 -13.65 10.83 -6.74
N PHE A 183 -14.56 9.93 -7.13
CA PHE A 183 -14.49 9.25 -8.43
C PHE A 183 -14.49 10.25 -9.60
N ARG A 184 -15.36 11.27 -9.56
CA ARG A 184 -15.40 12.30 -10.60
C ARG A 184 -14.15 13.18 -10.60
N LYS A 185 -13.69 13.61 -9.42
CA LYS A 185 -12.46 14.42 -9.28
C LYS A 185 -11.25 13.68 -9.87
N HIS A 186 -11.18 12.36 -9.72
CA HIS A 186 -10.05 11.54 -10.14
C HIS A 186 -10.31 10.72 -11.42
N ASN A 187 -11.26 11.13 -12.26
CA ASN A 187 -11.55 10.53 -13.57
C ASN A 187 -11.80 9.00 -13.52
N VAL A 188 -12.41 8.52 -12.43
CA VAL A 188 -12.94 7.16 -12.38
C VAL A 188 -14.19 7.11 -13.24
N THR A 189 -14.18 6.20 -14.21
CA THR A 189 -15.27 6.04 -15.18
C THR A 189 -15.95 4.69 -15.04
N THR A 190 -15.24 3.69 -14.54
CA THR A 190 -15.70 2.30 -14.45
C THR A 190 -15.57 1.76 -13.04
N VAL A 191 -16.60 1.05 -12.58
CA VAL A 191 -16.63 0.34 -11.30
C VAL A 191 -16.76 -1.16 -11.55
N VAL A 192 -15.87 -1.95 -10.96
CA VAL A 192 -15.91 -3.41 -11.04
C VAL A 192 -16.21 -3.99 -9.67
N ARG A 193 -17.27 -4.78 -9.58
CA ARG A 193 -17.68 -5.52 -8.38
C ARG A 193 -17.25 -6.98 -8.49
N LEU A 194 -16.49 -7.45 -7.51
CA LEU A 194 -16.03 -8.84 -7.44
C LEU A 194 -16.84 -9.72 -6.47
N ASN A 195 -17.64 -9.11 -5.59
CA ASN A 195 -18.38 -9.79 -4.52
C ASN A 195 -19.89 -9.93 -4.80
N LYS A 196 -20.62 -10.51 -3.82
CA LYS A 196 -22.08 -10.64 -3.88
C LYS A 196 -22.74 -9.26 -4.00
N LYS A 197 -23.88 -9.21 -4.69
CA LYS A 197 -24.65 -7.97 -4.91
C LYS A 197 -25.30 -7.50 -3.61
N ILE A 198 -24.61 -6.64 -2.87
CA ILE A 198 -25.12 -6.02 -1.64
C ILE A 198 -25.73 -4.64 -1.88
N TYR A 199 -25.57 -4.07 -3.07
CA TYR A 199 -26.19 -2.82 -3.53
C TYR A 199 -26.64 -2.93 -5.00
N ASP A 200 -27.56 -2.06 -5.43
CA ASP A 200 -27.99 -2.00 -6.83
C ASP A 200 -26.94 -1.26 -7.70
N SER A 201 -26.44 -1.92 -8.75
CA SER A 201 -25.47 -1.34 -9.68
C SER A 201 -26.02 -0.12 -10.42
N LYS A 202 -27.35 0.01 -10.52
CA LYS A 202 -27.99 1.19 -11.12
C LYS A 202 -27.59 2.49 -10.45
N ARG A 203 -27.25 2.47 -9.16
CA ARG A 203 -26.80 3.66 -8.45
C ARG A 203 -25.54 4.27 -9.07
N PHE A 204 -24.64 3.43 -9.61
CA PHE A 204 -23.47 3.89 -10.35
C PHE A 204 -23.82 4.26 -11.80
N THR A 205 -24.58 3.42 -12.51
CA THR A 205 -24.89 3.68 -13.94
C THR A 205 -25.75 4.92 -14.13
N ASP A 206 -26.73 5.15 -13.26
CA ASP A 206 -27.58 6.34 -13.29
C ASP A 206 -26.79 7.62 -12.94
N ALA A 207 -25.63 7.46 -12.28
CA ALA A 207 -24.71 8.55 -11.95
C ALA A 207 -23.61 8.77 -12.99
N GLY A 208 -23.62 8.01 -14.10
CA GLY A 208 -22.70 8.15 -15.22
C GLY A 208 -21.44 7.27 -15.16
N PHE A 209 -21.39 6.25 -14.30
CA PHE A 209 -20.27 5.30 -14.25
C PHE A 209 -20.64 3.98 -14.91
N ASP A 210 -19.73 3.40 -15.69
CA ASP A 210 -19.87 2.02 -16.14
C ASP A 210 -19.75 1.08 -14.93
N HIS A 211 -20.54 0.00 -14.92
CA HIS A 211 -20.54 -0.95 -13.82
C HIS A 211 -20.52 -2.39 -14.33
N PHE A 212 -19.56 -3.18 -13.83
CA PHE A 212 -19.40 -4.58 -14.21
C PHE A 212 -19.40 -5.49 -12.99
N ASP A 213 -20.23 -6.54 -13.05
CA ASP A 213 -20.23 -7.64 -12.09
C ASP A 213 -19.33 -8.78 -12.58
N LEU A 214 -18.22 -9.03 -11.88
CA LEU A 214 -17.27 -10.10 -12.13
C LEU A 214 -17.15 -11.01 -10.90
N PHE A 215 -18.28 -11.58 -10.49
CA PHE A 215 -18.38 -12.36 -9.26
C PHE A 215 -17.57 -13.67 -9.29
N PHE A 216 -16.81 -13.92 -8.23
CA PHE A 216 -16.29 -15.23 -7.86
C PHE A 216 -16.39 -15.42 -6.34
N LEU A 217 -16.13 -16.64 -5.85
CA LEU A 217 -16.31 -16.97 -4.44
C LEU A 217 -15.22 -16.30 -3.58
N ASP A 218 -15.61 -15.83 -2.40
CA ASP A 218 -14.68 -15.25 -1.43
C ASP A 218 -13.60 -16.27 -1.03
N GLY A 219 -12.34 -15.84 -0.99
CA GLY A 219 -11.18 -16.72 -0.76
C GLY A 219 -10.85 -17.71 -1.90
N SER A 220 -11.57 -17.70 -3.03
CA SER A 220 -11.23 -18.50 -4.21
C SER A 220 -10.41 -17.70 -5.23
N THR A 221 -9.85 -18.39 -6.22
CA THR A 221 -9.26 -17.75 -7.40
C THR A 221 -10.32 -17.52 -8.49
N PRO A 222 -10.24 -16.43 -9.27
CA PRO A 222 -11.12 -16.22 -10.41
C PRO A 222 -10.80 -17.23 -11.52
N SER A 223 -11.79 -17.58 -12.33
CA SER A 223 -11.59 -18.42 -13.52
C SER A 223 -10.92 -17.62 -14.64
N ASP A 224 -10.28 -18.31 -15.59
CA ASP A 224 -9.67 -17.67 -16.78
C ASP A 224 -10.65 -16.83 -17.60
N ILE A 225 -11.95 -17.15 -17.54
CA ILE A 225 -13.01 -16.38 -18.21
C ILE A 225 -13.19 -15.02 -17.51
N ILE A 226 -13.26 -15.03 -16.17
CA ILE A 226 -13.37 -13.81 -15.37
C ILE A 226 -12.10 -12.96 -15.54
N THR A 227 -10.92 -13.58 -15.46
CA THR A 227 -9.63 -12.89 -15.62
C THR A 227 -9.51 -12.21 -16.98
N ARG A 228 -9.79 -12.93 -18.08
CA ARG A 228 -9.75 -12.34 -19.42
C ARG A 228 -10.77 -11.22 -19.61
N ARG A 229 -11.96 -11.37 -19.03
CA ARG A 229 -12.98 -10.31 -19.07
C ARG A 229 -12.54 -9.07 -18.29
N PHE A 230 -11.94 -9.23 -17.12
CA PHE A 230 -11.40 -8.13 -16.34
C PHE A 230 -10.32 -7.39 -17.13
N LEU A 231 -9.36 -8.11 -17.73
CA LEU A 231 -8.31 -7.51 -18.56
C LEU A 231 -8.88 -6.73 -19.73
N HIS A 232 -9.86 -7.29 -20.46
CA HIS A 232 -10.50 -6.60 -21.57
C HIS A 232 -11.20 -5.30 -21.14
N ILE A 233 -11.90 -5.31 -20.00
CA ILE A 233 -12.50 -4.09 -19.43
C ILE A 233 -11.40 -3.07 -19.13
N CYS A 234 -10.31 -3.52 -18.51
CA CYS A 234 -9.22 -2.63 -18.12
C CYS A 234 -8.55 -1.94 -19.31
N GLU A 235 -8.31 -2.68 -20.38
CA GLU A 235 -7.70 -2.22 -21.62
C GLU A 235 -8.63 -1.32 -22.43
N SER A 236 -9.95 -1.52 -22.33
CA SER A 236 -10.96 -0.76 -23.09
C SER A 236 -11.47 0.50 -22.37
N THR A 237 -11.12 0.68 -21.10
CA THR A 237 -11.57 1.84 -20.31
C THR A 237 -10.59 3.01 -20.47
N ASP A 238 -11.10 4.16 -20.93
CA ASP A 238 -10.30 5.38 -21.11
C ASP A 238 -9.90 6.04 -19.77
N GLY A 239 -10.77 5.97 -18.75
CA GLY A 239 -10.51 6.53 -17.43
C GLY A 239 -9.93 5.54 -16.41
N ALA A 240 -9.98 5.94 -15.13
CA ALA A 240 -9.62 5.09 -14.01
C ALA A 240 -10.75 4.09 -13.70
N ILE A 241 -10.34 2.96 -13.12
CA ILE A 241 -11.20 1.83 -12.78
C ILE A 241 -11.14 1.64 -11.26
N ALA A 242 -12.29 1.74 -10.61
CA ALA A 242 -12.45 1.45 -9.20
C ALA A 242 -12.92 0.00 -9.02
N VAL A 243 -12.11 -0.80 -8.34
CA VAL A 243 -12.37 -2.22 -8.10
C VAL A 243 -12.62 -2.43 -6.61
N HIS A 244 -13.72 -3.12 -6.28
CA HIS A 244 -13.99 -3.50 -4.90
C HIS A 244 -14.38 -4.98 -4.79
N CYS A 245 -14.03 -5.54 -3.64
CA CYS A 245 -14.55 -6.80 -3.15
C CYS A 245 -15.33 -6.56 -1.85
N LYS A 246 -15.64 -7.61 -1.10
CA LYS A 246 -16.07 -7.47 0.28
C LYS A 246 -14.87 -6.91 1.06
N GLY A 247 -15.01 -5.72 1.62
CA GLY A 247 -14.06 -5.23 2.62
C GLY A 247 -14.11 -6.18 3.80
N GLU A 248 -12.96 -6.71 4.20
CA GLU A 248 -12.86 -7.50 5.42
C GLU A 248 -13.34 -6.62 6.59
N GLY A 249 -14.28 -7.15 7.37
CA GLY A 249 -14.72 -6.59 8.63
C GLY A 249 -14.71 -7.71 9.66
#